data_AF-A0A7C5MKT5-F1
#
_entry.id   AF-A0A7C5MKT5-F1
#
_cell.length_a   1.000
_cell.length_b   1.000
_cell.length_c   1.000
_cell.angle_alpha   90.00
_cell.angle_beta   90.00
_cell.angle_gamma   90.00
#
_symmetry.space_group_name_H-M   'P 1'
#
loop_
_entity.id
_entity.type
_entity.pdbx_description
1 polymer ?
#
loop_
_entity_poly.entity_id
_entity_poly.type
_entity_poly.pdbx_seq_one_letter_code
_entity_poly.pdbx_strand_id
1 'polypeptide(L)'
;MVIQEFINESKNLDGKISKGMFMEICYLFGYFWVQVGKASTSLIWINKILNEPKTELRTDIQSIARIINLIAHYELGNREFIEYNLKSTTRFLANRDRLYQFERVTLKYIRQLANIHPDKDPKETLVCFQKEMTNVLSEDSDQKALGLFNVLIWIQARIENVLMAEIIQNKEKEVKSNSSPLN
;
A
#
# COMPACT_ATOMS: atom_id res chain seq x y z
N MET A 1 -14.30 -15.04 13.87
CA MET A 1 -15.78 -14.97 13.85
C MET A 1 -16.24 -13.83 12.94
N VAL A 2 -15.96 -12.55 13.28
CA VAL A 2 -16.45 -11.36 12.55
C VAL A 2 -16.00 -11.25 11.07
N ILE A 3 -14.74 -11.55 10.73
CA ILE A 3 -14.27 -11.46 9.33
C ILE A 3 -14.95 -12.50 8.42
N GLN A 4 -15.12 -13.73 8.93
CA GLN A 4 -15.75 -14.80 8.17
C GLN A 4 -17.24 -14.54 7.99
N GLU A 5 -17.88 -13.98 9.01
CA GLU A 5 -19.25 -13.50 8.97
C GLU A 5 -19.43 -12.40 7.91
N PHE A 6 -18.57 -11.38 7.90
CA PHE A 6 -18.54 -10.36 6.84
C PHE A 6 -18.39 -10.97 5.43
N ILE A 7 -17.48 -11.93 5.25
CA ILE A 7 -17.30 -12.61 3.96
C ILE A 7 -18.56 -13.38 3.54
N ASN A 8 -19.23 -14.02 4.49
CA ASN A 8 -20.44 -14.79 4.22
C ASN A 8 -21.62 -13.86 3.91
N GLU A 9 -21.81 -12.81 4.68
CA GLU A 9 -22.88 -11.83 4.47
C GLU A 9 -22.68 -11.02 3.20
N SER A 10 -21.45 -10.58 2.89
CA SER A 10 -21.17 -9.82 1.66
C SER A 10 -21.53 -10.60 0.39
N LYS A 11 -21.37 -11.93 0.37
CA LYS A 11 -21.84 -12.78 -0.74
C LYS A 11 -23.37 -12.75 -0.89
N ASN A 12 -24.10 -12.69 0.22
CA ASN A 12 -25.57 -12.66 0.25
C ASN A 12 -26.14 -11.25 -0.02
N LEU A 13 -25.27 -10.24 -0.05
CA LEU A 13 -25.59 -8.84 -0.29
C LEU A 13 -25.13 -8.38 -1.69
N ASP A 14 -24.87 -9.33 -2.60
CA ASP A 14 -24.54 -9.02 -3.99
C ASP A 14 -25.66 -8.19 -4.62
N GLY A 15 -25.30 -7.03 -5.19
CA GLY A 15 -26.24 -6.01 -5.67
C GLY A 15 -26.89 -5.10 -4.61
N LYS A 16 -26.69 -5.35 -3.30
CA LYS A 16 -27.20 -4.51 -2.20
C LYS A 16 -26.13 -3.59 -1.59
N ILE A 17 -24.87 -4.00 -1.62
CA ILE A 17 -23.73 -3.16 -1.24
C ILE A 17 -23.15 -2.52 -2.51
N SER A 18 -22.81 -1.23 -2.45
CA SER A 18 -22.12 -0.58 -3.57
C SER A 18 -20.74 -1.21 -3.76
N LYS A 19 -20.38 -1.53 -5.01
CA LYS A 19 -19.05 -2.09 -5.32
C LYS A 19 -17.89 -1.24 -4.78
N GLY A 20 -18.07 0.09 -4.80
CA GLY A 20 -17.11 1.02 -4.22
C GLY A 20 -16.89 0.80 -2.72
N MET A 21 -17.96 0.64 -1.94
CA MET A 21 -17.85 0.37 -0.49
C MET A 21 -17.16 -0.98 -0.23
N PHE A 22 -17.50 -2.03 -0.98
CA PHE A 22 -16.84 -3.33 -0.83
C PHE A 22 -15.33 -3.25 -1.12
N MET A 23 -14.94 -2.50 -2.16
CA MET A 23 -13.54 -2.23 -2.49
C MET A 23 -12.81 -1.49 -1.36
N GLU A 24 -13.45 -0.49 -0.72
CA GLU A 24 -12.86 0.23 0.42
C GLU A 24 -12.60 -0.71 1.60
N ILE A 25 -13.55 -1.57 1.92
CA ILE A 25 -13.39 -2.52 3.03
C ILE A 25 -12.26 -3.51 2.73
N CYS A 26 -12.23 -4.05 1.52
CA CYS A 26 -11.13 -4.92 1.09
C CYS A 26 -9.79 -4.21 1.15
N TYR A 27 -9.77 -2.92 0.78
CA TYR A 27 -8.58 -2.09 0.85
C TYR A 27 -8.10 -1.97 2.30
N LEU A 28 -9.00 -1.63 3.23
CA LEU A 28 -8.67 -1.45 4.64
C LEU A 28 -8.12 -2.74 5.26
N PHE A 29 -8.73 -3.88 4.99
CA PHE A 29 -8.20 -5.18 5.44
C PHE A 29 -6.85 -5.48 4.82
N GLY A 30 -6.71 -5.29 3.50
CA GLY A 30 -5.45 -5.50 2.80
C GLY A 30 -4.31 -4.67 3.41
N TYR A 31 -4.56 -3.38 3.63
CA TYR A 31 -3.59 -2.47 4.22
C TYR A 31 -3.28 -2.82 5.69
N PHE A 32 -4.31 -3.11 6.49
CA PHE A 32 -4.13 -3.57 7.88
C PHE A 32 -3.19 -4.77 7.98
N TRP A 33 -3.38 -5.78 7.11
CA TRP A 33 -2.56 -6.98 7.14
C TRP A 33 -1.10 -6.71 6.73
N VAL A 34 -0.84 -5.74 5.85
CA VAL A 34 0.54 -5.28 5.60
C VAL A 34 1.14 -4.67 6.87
N GLN A 35 0.38 -3.85 7.60
CA GLN A 35 0.93 -3.15 8.75
C GLN A 35 1.41 -4.09 9.88
N VAL A 36 0.76 -5.24 10.02
CA VAL A 36 1.09 -6.26 11.02
C VAL A 36 1.98 -7.39 10.46
N GLY A 37 2.59 -7.19 9.27
CA GLY A 37 3.55 -8.13 8.68
C GLY A 37 2.94 -9.40 8.07
N LYS A 38 1.63 -9.44 7.84
CA LYS A 38 0.91 -10.60 7.27
C LYS A 38 0.60 -10.37 5.77
N ALA A 39 1.66 -10.29 4.98
CA ALA A 39 1.57 -9.99 3.55
C ALA A 39 0.73 -11.01 2.75
N SER A 40 0.81 -12.30 3.06
CA SER A 40 -0.01 -13.34 2.42
C SER A 40 -1.51 -13.10 2.64
N THR A 41 -1.92 -12.75 3.86
CA THR A 41 -3.31 -12.40 4.17
C THR A 41 -3.73 -11.10 3.50
N SER A 42 -2.83 -10.11 3.41
CA SER A 42 -3.10 -8.88 2.64
C SER A 42 -3.49 -9.18 1.20
N LEU A 43 -2.75 -10.06 0.53
CA LEU A 43 -3.02 -10.43 -0.86
C LEU A 43 -4.42 -11.04 -1.06
N ILE A 44 -4.95 -11.78 -0.09
CA ILE A 44 -6.31 -12.34 -0.18
C ILE A 44 -7.35 -11.22 -0.35
N TRP A 45 -7.18 -10.10 0.36
CA TRP A 45 -8.09 -8.96 0.30
C TRP A 45 -7.84 -8.07 -0.90
N ILE A 46 -6.57 -7.79 -1.18
CA ILE A 46 -6.20 -6.97 -2.33
C ILE A 46 -6.63 -7.61 -3.64
N ASN A 47 -6.51 -8.93 -3.78
CA ASN A 47 -6.95 -9.63 -4.98
C ASN A 47 -8.47 -9.55 -5.19
N LYS A 48 -9.29 -9.33 -4.16
CA LYS A 48 -10.73 -9.07 -4.35
C LYS A 48 -10.96 -7.78 -5.15
N ILE A 49 -10.17 -6.74 -4.89
CA ILE A 49 -10.21 -5.49 -5.65
C ILE A 49 -9.66 -5.70 -7.06
N LEU A 50 -8.54 -6.42 -7.19
CA LEU A 50 -7.87 -6.61 -8.48
C LEU A 50 -8.65 -7.51 -9.46
N ASN A 51 -9.52 -8.38 -8.93
CA ASN A 51 -10.40 -9.26 -9.70
C ASN A 51 -11.70 -8.59 -10.14
N GLU A 52 -12.04 -7.42 -9.59
CA GLU A 52 -13.18 -6.65 -10.10
C GLU A 52 -12.89 -6.16 -11.53
N PRO A 53 -13.92 -6.08 -12.40
CA PRO A 53 -13.75 -5.57 -13.73
C PRO A 53 -13.15 -4.16 -13.68
N LYS A 54 -12.24 -3.87 -14.61
CA LYS A 54 -11.60 -2.56 -14.79
C LYS A 54 -12.61 -1.54 -15.35
N THR A 55 -13.67 -1.27 -14.59
CA THR A 55 -14.63 -0.20 -14.84
C THR A 55 -14.02 1.13 -14.42
N GLU A 56 -14.57 2.24 -14.92
CA GLU A 56 -14.20 3.60 -14.47
C GLU A 56 -14.51 3.86 -12.99
N LEU A 57 -15.28 2.98 -12.33
CA LEU A 57 -15.61 3.11 -10.92
C LEU A 57 -14.39 2.82 -10.03
N ARG A 58 -14.08 3.77 -9.14
CA ARG A 58 -13.04 3.66 -8.10
C ARG A 58 -11.66 3.27 -8.62
N THR A 59 -11.25 3.89 -9.71
CA THR A 59 -9.88 3.78 -10.26
C THR A 59 -8.81 4.19 -9.25
N ASP A 60 -9.15 5.05 -8.28
CA ASP A 60 -8.34 5.41 -7.12
C ASP A 60 -8.00 4.19 -6.24
N ILE A 61 -9.01 3.43 -5.80
CA ILE A 61 -8.78 2.24 -4.96
C ILE A 61 -8.00 1.19 -5.74
N GLN A 62 -8.39 0.97 -7.00
CA GLN A 62 -7.71 0.04 -7.87
C GLN A 62 -6.24 0.40 -8.11
N SER A 63 -5.90 1.69 -8.08
CA SER A 63 -4.52 2.17 -8.21
C SER A 63 -3.72 1.80 -6.97
N ILE A 64 -4.22 2.16 -5.79
CA ILE A 64 -3.51 1.88 -4.54
C ILE A 64 -3.44 0.38 -4.23
N ALA A 65 -4.49 -0.39 -4.55
CA ALA A 65 -4.50 -1.84 -4.38
C ALA A 65 -3.36 -2.52 -5.18
N ARG A 66 -3.05 -2.03 -6.38
CA ARG A 66 -1.93 -2.55 -7.17
C ARG A 66 -0.57 -2.23 -6.56
N ILE A 67 -0.42 -1.03 -5.97
CA ILE A 67 0.79 -0.66 -5.24
C ILE A 67 0.97 -1.57 -4.01
N ILE A 68 -0.10 -1.76 -3.23
CA ILE A 68 -0.07 -2.66 -2.06
C ILE A 68 0.21 -4.10 -2.49
N ASN A 69 -0.34 -4.56 -3.62
CA ASN A 69 -0.06 -5.88 -4.16
C ASN A 69 1.45 -6.07 -4.44
N LEU A 70 2.09 -5.11 -5.11
CA LEU A 70 3.53 -5.15 -5.35
C LEU A 70 4.35 -5.17 -4.06
N ILE A 71 3.95 -4.36 -3.06
CA ILE A 71 4.59 -4.31 -1.75
C ILE A 71 4.44 -5.64 -1.01
N ALA A 72 3.23 -6.20 -0.95
CA ALA A 72 2.99 -7.49 -0.31
C ALA A 72 3.78 -8.62 -0.99
N HIS A 73 3.90 -8.62 -2.31
CA HIS A 73 4.76 -9.56 -3.01
C HIS A 73 6.25 -9.34 -2.74
N TYR A 74 6.67 -8.08 -2.55
CA TYR A 74 8.03 -7.78 -2.09
C TYR A 74 8.32 -8.34 -0.70
N GLU A 75 7.39 -8.19 0.25
CA GLU A 75 7.51 -8.76 1.60
C GLU A 75 7.59 -10.29 1.59
N LEU A 76 6.91 -10.95 0.65
CA LEU A 76 6.94 -12.40 0.49
C LEU A 76 8.18 -12.92 -0.27
N GLY A 77 9.02 -12.03 -0.81
CA GLY A 77 10.17 -12.43 -1.63
C GLY A 77 9.80 -12.87 -3.06
N ASN A 78 8.58 -12.60 -3.53
CA ASN A 78 8.09 -13.02 -4.85
C ASN A 78 8.64 -12.11 -5.97
N ARG A 79 9.96 -12.09 -6.17
CA ARG A 79 10.66 -11.16 -7.09
C ARG A 79 10.19 -11.28 -8.55
N GLU A 80 10.08 -12.50 -9.07
CA GLU A 80 9.62 -12.76 -10.45
C GLU A 80 8.21 -12.22 -10.71
N PHE A 81 7.32 -12.36 -9.72
CA PHE A 81 5.96 -11.84 -9.80
C PHE A 81 5.94 -10.32 -9.90
N ILE A 82 6.81 -9.63 -9.15
CA ILE A 82 6.92 -8.17 -9.15
C ILE A 82 7.32 -7.68 -10.53
N GLU A 83 8.29 -8.31 -11.18
CA GLU A 83 8.76 -7.90 -12.51
C GLU A 83 7.61 -7.92 -13.55
N TYR A 84 6.83 -9.01 -13.57
CA TYR A 84 5.67 -9.13 -14.44
C TYR A 84 4.58 -8.08 -14.12
N ASN A 85 4.26 -7.92 -12.83
CA ASN A 85 3.16 -7.05 -12.40
C ASN A 85 3.50 -5.56 -12.39
N LEU A 86 4.78 -5.19 -12.40
CA LEU A 86 5.21 -3.80 -12.54
C LEU A 86 4.75 -3.22 -13.89
N LYS A 87 4.85 -3.99 -14.98
CA LYS A 87 4.46 -3.52 -16.33
C LYS A 87 2.95 -3.29 -16.42
N SER A 88 2.15 -4.20 -15.88
CA SER A 88 0.69 -4.09 -15.88
C SER A 88 0.22 -2.96 -14.97
N THR A 89 0.84 -2.80 -13.80
CA THR A 89 0.54 -1.73 -12.85
C THR A 89 0.91 -0.36 -13.41
N THR A 90 2.10 -0.22 -13.99
CA THR A 90 2.54 1.05 -14.61
C THR A 90 1.56 1.48 -15.71
N ARG A 91 1.13 0.56 -16.57
CA ARG A 91 0.15 0.85 -17.63
C ARG A 91 -1.20 1.27 -17.06
N PHE A 92 -1.69 0.57 -16.04
CA PHE A 92 -2.96 0.91 -15.40
C PHE A 92 -2.94 2.32 -14.81
N LEU A 93 -1.86 2.67 -14.10
CA LEU A 93 -1.72 3.98 -13.48
C LEU A 93 -1.50 5.10 -14.51
N ALA A 94 -0.80 4.82 -15.60
CA ALA A 94 -0.59 5.77 -16.70
C ALA A 94 -1.84 6.02 -17.56
N ASN A 95 -2.81 5.09 -17.56
CA ASN A 95 -4.07 5.25 -18.29
C ASN A 95 -5.05 6.21 -17.60
N ARG A 96 -4.75 6.68 -16.39
CA ARG A 96 -5.49 7.75 -15.72
C ARG A 96 -4.97 9.10 -16.21
N ASP A 97 -5.79 10.14 -16.15
CA ASP A 97 -5.46 11.51 -16.58
C ASP A 97 -4.10 12.02 -16.07
N ARG A 98 -3.63 11.48 -14.92
CA ARG A 98 -2.29 11.72 -14.41
C ARG A 98 -1.79 10.54 -13.58
N LEU A 99 -0.61 10.04 -13.90
CA LEU A 99 0.21 9.24 -12.98
C LEU A 99 0.79 10.20 -11.93
N TYR A 100 0.59 9.93 -10.64
CA TYR A 100 1.11 10.80 -9.59
C TYR A 100 2.61 10.62 -9.39
N GLN A 101 3.29 11.64 -8.85
CA GLN A 101 4.74 11.55 -8.61
C GLN A 101 5.07 10.45 -7.60
N PHE A 102 4.30 10.32 -6.52
CA PHE A 102 4.54 9.29 -5.52
C PHE A 102 4.38 7.87 -6.12
N GLU A 103 3.44 7.67 -7.04
CA GLU A 103 3.23 6.38 -7.71
C GLU A 103 4.45 6.04 -8.57
N ARG A 104 4.98 7.01 -9.35
CA ARG A 104 6.22 6.84 -10.13
C ARG A 104 7.39 6.43 -9.27
N VAL A 105 7.63 7.17 -8.19
CA VAL A 105 8.75 6.91 -7.28
C VAL A 105 8.58 5.53 -6.64
N THR A 106 7.36 5.18 -6.23
CA THR A 106 7.07 3.86 -5.65
C THR A 106 7.38 2.73 -6.63
N LEU A 107 6.88 2.81 -7.87
CA LEU A 107 7.16 1.79 -8.90
C LEU A 107 8.64 1.67 -9.23
N LYS A 108 9.35 2.80 -9.32
CA LYS A 108 10.79 2.86 -9.56
C LYS A 108 11.55 2.09 -8.48
N TYR A 109 11.32 2.39 -7.21
CA TYR A 109 12.06 1.76 -6.12
C TYR A 109 11.65 0.33 -5.85
N ILE A 110 10.36 -0.03 -6.00
CA ILE A 110 9.95 -1.43 -5.91
C ILE A 110 10.63 -2.29 -6.99
N ARG A 111 10.81 -1.77 -8.21
CA ARG A 111 11.60 -2.44 -9.24
C ARG A 111 13.05 -2.63 -8.83
N GLN A 112 13.69 -1.57 -8.33
CA GLN A 112 15.08 -1.64 -7.89
C GLN A 112 15.25 -2.67 -6.78
N LEU A 113 14.43 -2.59 -5.74
CA LEU A 113 14.41 -3.51 -4.61
C LEU A 113 14.16 -4.96 -5.04
N ALA A 114 13.32 -5.18 -6.04
CA ALA A 114 13.05 -6.52 -6.55
C ALA A 114 14.26 -7.14 -7.28
N ASN A 115 15.11 -6.31 -7.87
CA ASN A 115 16.30 -6.72 -8.61
C ASN A 115 17.55 -6.87 -7.73
N ILE A 116 17.47 -6.48 -6.45
CA ILE A 116 18.56 -6.70 -5.49
C ILE A 116 18.68 -8.19 -5.22
N HIS A 117 19.89 -8.73 -5.36
CA HIS A 117 20.19 -10.11 -5.03
C HIS A 117 19.81 -10.39 -3.56
N PRO A 118 19.21 -11.55 -3.22
CA PRO A 118 18.78 -11.85 -1.85
C PRO A 118 19.87 -11.67 -0.78
N ASP A 119 21.13 -11.94 -1.14
CA ASP A 119 22.29 -11.81 -0.23
C ASP A 119 22.82 -10.37 -0.08
N LYS A 120 22.24 -9.39 -0.78
CA LYS A 120 22.65 -7.98 -0.70
C LYS A 120 21.70 -7.20 0.19
N ASP A 121 22.27 -6.32 1.01
CA ASP A 121 21.50 -5.42 1.86
C ASP A 121 20.74 -4.37 1.03
N PRO A 122 19.39 -4.30 1.11
CA PRO A 122 18.61 -3.29 0.40
C PRO A 122 18.64 -1.90 1.05
N LYS A 123 19.30 -1.71 2.20
CA LYS A 123 19.23 -0.49 3.02
C LYS A 123 19.57 0.79 2.26
N GLU A 124 20.61 0.80 1.43
CA GLU A 124 20.97 1.98 0.64
C GLU A 124 19.83 2.39 -0.32
N THR A 125 19.24 1.41 -0.99
CA THR A 125 18.09 1.65 -1.89
C THR A 125 16.87 2.16 -1.11
N LEU A 126 16.61 1.64 0.08
CA LEU A 126 15.54 2.11 0.95
C LEU A 126 15.76 3.55 1.44
N VAL A 127 16.99 3.92 1.78
CA VAL A 127 17.34 5.30 2.19
C VAL A 127 17.17 6.27 1.02
N CYS A 128 17.61 5.89 -0.19
CA CYS A 128 17.35 6.67 -1.40
C CYS A 128 15.85 6.81 -1.67
N PHE A 129 15.08 5.72 -1.49
CA PHE A 129 13.63 5.73 -1.63
C PHE A 129 12.98 6.71 -0.66
N GLN A 130 13.35 6.65 0.62
CA GLN A 130 12.84 7.55 1.64
C GLN A 130 13.10 9.03 1.31
N LYS A 131 14.33 9.35 0.88
CA LYS A 131 14.72 10.72 0.55
C LYS A 131 13.92 11.26 -0.64
N GLU A 132 13.87 10.50 -1.73
CA GLU A 132 13.14 10.92 -2.93
C GLU A 132 11.63 11.02 -2.66
N MET A 133 11.06 10.08 -1.90
CA MET A 133 9.66 10.12 -1.52
C MET A 133 9.34 11.31 -0.63
N THR A 134 10.18 11.62 0.37
CA THR A 134 9.99 12.80 1.23
C THR A 134 9.95 14.09 0.41
N ASN A 135 10.85 14.25 -0.57
CA ASN A 135 10.87 15.42 -1.45
C ASN A 135 9.57 15.52 -2.26
N VAL A 136 9.16 14.41 -2.90
CA VAL A 136 7.91 14.36 -3.67
C VAL A 136 6.70 14.75 -2.83
N LEU A 137 6.62 14.28 -1.58
CA LEU A 137 5.49 14.57 -0.69
C LEU A 137 5.53 15.99 -0.10
N SER A 138 6.69 16.65 -0.13
CA SER A 138 6.83 18.06 0.28
C SER A 138 6.49 19.05 -0.84
N GLU A 139 6.73 18.66 -2.10
CA GLU A 139 6.50 19.51 -3.28
C GLU A 139 5.08 19.35 -3.85
N ASP A 140 4.44 18.20 -3.62
CA ASP A 140 3.12 17.89 -4.16
C ASP A 140 2.03 18.27 -3.14
N SER A 141 1.19 19.27 -3.48
CA SER A 141 0.02 19.65 -2.70
C SER A 141 -1.07 18.56 -2.66
N ASP A 142 -0.91 17.49 -3.46
CA ASP A 142 -1.79 16.32 -3.52
C ASP A 142 -1.66 15.41 -2.29
N GLN A 143 -1.32 15.96 -1.11
CA GLN A 143 -1.32 15.27 0.19
C GLN A 143 -2.66 14.56 0.49
N LYS A 144 -3.75 14.95 -0.17
CA LYS A 144 -5.07 14.29 -0.05
C LYS A 144 -5.14 12.92 -0.75
N ALA A 145 -4.33 12.66 -1.78
CA ALA A 145 -4.29 11.35 -2.45
C ALA A 145 -3.64 10.25 -1.60
N LEU A 146 -2.85 10.65 -0.57
CA LEU A 146 -2.20 9.76 0.40
C LEU A 146 -3.15 9.12 1.41
N GLY A 147 -4.45 9.48 1.41
CA GLY A 147 -5.39 9.25 2.51
C GLY A 147 -5.64 7.80 2.94
N LEU A 148 -4.90 6.84 2.41
CA LEU A 148 -5.10 5.43 2.67
C LEU A 148 -3.79 4.64 2.87
N PHE A 149 -2.70 4.87 2.11
CA PHE A 149 -1.45 4.11 2.22
C PHE A 149 -0.24 5.00 2.51
N ASN A 150 0.35 4.87 3.71
CA ASN A 150 1.54 5.64 4.07
C ASN A 150 2.82 4.89 3.67
N VAL A 151 3.26 5.09 2.43
CA VAL A 151 4.48 4.47 1.89
C VAL A 151 5.73 4.83 2.71
N LEU A 152 5.80 6.03 3.29
CA LEU A 152 6.93 6.42 4.14
C LEU A 152 7.04 5.55 5.40
N ILE A 153 5.90 5.18 6.00
CA ILE A 153 5.89 4.26 7.15
C ILE A 153 6.39 2.88 6.74
N TRP A 154 5.99 2.41 5.56
CA TRP A 154 6.50 1.14 5.03
C TRP A 154 8.01 1.19 4.79
N ILE A 155 8.52 2.26 4.17
CA ILE A 155 9.97 2.43 3.95
C ILE A 155 10.72 2.45 5.29
N GLN A 156 10.24 3.21 6.27
CA GLN A 156 10.86 3.28 7.59
C GLN A 156 10.87 1.92 8.30
N ALA A 157 9.76 1.19 8.27
CA ALA A 157 9.64 -0.16 8.82
C ALA A 157 10.70 -1.09 8.26
N ARG A 158 10.97 -0.98 6.95
CA ARG A 158 11.99 -1.77 6.27
C ARG A 158 13.43 -1.35 6.61
N ILE A 159 13.69 -0.07 6.83
CA ILE A 159 15.01 0.44 7.23
C ILE A 159 15.34 0.04 8.67
N GLU A 160 14.36 0.15 9.57
CA GLU A 160 14.49 -0.15 11.00
C GLU A 160 14.33 -1.65 11.33
N ASN A 161 13.85 -2.43 10.36
CA ASN A 161 13.55 -3.85 10.53
C ASN A 161 12.51 -4.11 11.65
N VAL A 162 11.42 -3.34 11.61
CA VAL A 162 10.28 -3.42 12.54
C VAL A 162 8.96 -3.47 11.77
N LEU A 163 7.83 -3.73 12.46
CA LEU A 163 6.52 -3.66 11.82
C LEU A 163 6.07 -2.21 11.61
N MET A 164 5.28 -1.96 10.55
CA MET A 164 4.67 -0.63 10.36
C MET A 164 3.80 -0.25 11.55
N ALA A 165 3.09 -1.20 12.15
CA ALA A 165 2.25 -0.99 13.32
C ALA A 165 3.03 -0.42 14.52
N GLU A 166 4.29 -0.81 14.69
CA GLU A 166 5.16 -0.29 15.76
C GLU A 166 5.50 1.19 15.51
N ILE A 167 5.86 1.54 14.26
CA ILE A 167 6.13 2.92 13.88
C ILE A 167 4.89 3.80 14.03
N ILE A 168 3.73 3.32 13.59
CA ILE A 168 2.46 4.03 13.74
C ILE A 168 2.17 4.30 15.21
N GLN A 169 2.28 3.28 16.06
CA GLN A 169 2.04 3.41 17.49
C GLN A 169 2.99 4.41 18.15
N ASN A 170 4.28 4.41 17.78
CA ASN A 170 5.26 5.35 18.32
C ASN A 170 4.92 6.80 17.93
N LYS A 171 4.60 7.05 16.65
CA LYS A 171 4.17 8.37 16.19
C LYS A 171 2.91 8.87 16.89
N GLU A 172 1.93 8.01 17.13
CA GLU A 172 0.71 8.37 17.85
C GLU A 172 0.98 8.75 19.32
N LYS A 173 1.92 8.06 19.97
CA LYS A 173 2.35 8.39 21.35
C LYS A 173 3.06 9.75 21.40
N GLU A 174 3.95 10.03 20.45
CA GLU A 174 4.67 11.30 20.33
C GLU A 174 3.73 12.50 20.09
N VAL A 175 2.72 12.31 19.22
CA VAL A 175 1.69 13.35 19.00
C VAL A 175 0.91 13.60 20.28
N LYS A 176 0.49 12.54 20.98
CA LYS A 176 -0.23 12.67 22.27
C LYS A 176 0.60 13.40 23.31
N SER A 177 1.89 13.07 23.46
CA SER A 177 2.78 13.78 24.39
C SER A 177 3.02 15.24 24.01
N ASN A 178 3.08 15.55 22.71
CA ASN A 178 3.26 16.92 22.22
C ASN A 178 1.97 17.75 22.22
N SER A 179 0.79 17.11 22.24
CA SER A 179 -0.53 17.74 22.35
C SER A 179 -1.05 17.91 23.78
N SER A 180 -0.26 17.49 24.79
CA SER A 180 -0.52 17.75 26.21
C SER A 180 0.35 18.87 26.83
N PRO A 181 0.48 20.08 26.26
CA PRO A 181 0.81 21.27 27.03
C PRO A 181 -0.49 21.98 27.46
N LEU A 182 -0.55 22.30 28.76
CA LEU A 182 -1.53 23.10 29.51
C LEU A 182 -2.62 22.32 30.27
N ASN A 183 -2.35 22.18 31.58
CA ASN A 183 -3.35 22.38 32.64
C ASN A 183 -4.14 23.68 32.41
#